data_AF-A0A7M4A114-F1
#
_entry.id   AF-A0A7M4A114-F1
#
_cell.length_a   1.000
_cell.length_b   1.000
_cell.length_c   1.000
_cell.angle_alpha   90.00
_cell.angle_beta   90.00
_cell.angle_gamma   90.00
#
_symmetry.space_group_name_H-M   'P 1'
#
loop_
_entity.id
_entity.type
_entity.pdbx_description
1 polymer ?
#
loop_
_entity_poly.entity_id
_entity_poly.type
_entity_poly.pdbx_seq_one_letter_code
_entity_poly.pdbx_strand_id
1 'polypeptide(L)'
;KEGERLLKIRWEEEKEIFHATPRRPQWKEDKWKEAINHQKGAIRMLLDHVGITGLDQKKITGALWRKIQSLAIAVEGELKTKNGKLMGRLDLLMADVDSSGKMVGWLVADLKTGKAPKDELKVEVNRQLRLYRDILRDNNPNGPPIRTEGWYTADSSKWAAIGENVLEDAYAAWQETIPGKIPLEPTIGEQSCGGFCDWKAWCPHWWKWRHDNNTLHKGDFSDAVILLHNYDRTSGSAVIELCEPRDNTGNVIPTGIRTGAKFDNRGKEALEELLESNHRGPIFIGSAMSNRNSWRIGHWCDVLPWSPIPDGEEYSRQES
;
A
#
# COMPACT_ATOMS: atom_id res chain seq x y z
N LYS A 1 -10.26 25.04 14.01
CA LYS A 1 -11.66 25.15 13.53
C LYS A 1 -11.69 25.04 12.01
N GLU A 2 -11.10 25.97 11.26
CA GLU A 2 -11.12 25.87 9.79
C GLU A 2 -10.32 24.69 9.20
N GLY A 3 -9.09 24.45 9.67
CA GLY A 3 -8.30 23.30 9.20
C GLY A 3 -8.95 21.94 9.45
N GLU A 4 -9.67 21.80 10.57
CA GLU A 4 -10.42 20.58 10.90
C GLU A 4 -11.69 20.45 10.04
N ARG A 5 -12.38 21.55 9.76
CA ARG A 5 -13.51 21.59 8.82
C ARG A 5 -13.08 21.11 7.44
N LEU A 6 -11.96 21.62 6.92
CA LEU A 6 -11.39 21.20 5.63
C LEU A 6 -10.95 19.73 5.66
N LEU A 7 -10.30 19.29 6.74
CA LEU A 7 -9.93 17.88 6.90
C LEU A 7 -11.16 16.98 6.88
N LYS A 8 -12.27 17.41 7.48
CA LYS A 8 -13.51 16.62 7.52
C LYS A 8 -14.13 16.48 6.14
N ILE A 9 -14.09 17.55 5.33
CA ILE A 9 -14.51 17.48 3.92
C ILE A 9 -13.67 16.45 3.17
N ARG A 10 -12.33 16.54 3.26
CA ARG A 10 -11.43 15.57 2.61
C ARG A 10 -11.63 14.14 3.12
N TRP A 11 -11.93 13.97 4.40
CA TRP A 11 -12.22 12.65 4.99
C TRP A 11 -13.45 11.99 4.38
N GLU A 12 -14.53 12.75 4.18
CA GLU A 12 -15.72 12.20 3.53
C GLU A 12 -15.48 11.95 2.03
N GLU A 13 -14.76 12.83 1.32
CA GLU A 13 -14.36 12.61 -0.08
C GLU A 13 -13.55 11.31 -0.24
N GLU A 14 -12.52 11.11 0.58
CA GLU A 14 -11.71 9.88 0.57
C GLU A 14 -12.52 8.65 0.97
N LYS A 15 -13.46 8.79 1.90
CA LYS A 15 -14.36 7.71 2.30
C LYS A 15 -15.26 7.26 1.15
N GLU A 16 -15.79 8.19 0.36
CA GLU A 16 -16.58 7.87 -0.83
C GLU A 16 -15.75 7.10 -1.86
N ILE A 17 -14.54 7.57 -2.17
CA ILE A 17 -13.59 6.88 -3.07
C ILE A 17 -13.24 5.49 -2.55
N PHE A 18 -12.98 5.38 -1.24
CA PHE A 18 -12.71 4.12 -0.58
C PHE A 18 -13.86 3.14 -0.77
N HIS A 19 -15.12 3.56 -0.53
CA HIS A 19 -16.29 2.72 -0.71
C HIS A 19 -16.59 2.35 -2.17
N ALA A 20 -16.19 3.18 -3.13
CA ALA A 20 -16.27 2.87 -4.55
C ALA A 20 -15.22 1.83 -5.00
N THR A 21 -14.14 1.65 -4.24
CA THR A 21 -13.08 0.69 -4.58
C THR A 21 -13.57 -0.75 -4.38
N PRO A 22 -13.52 -1.64 -5.39
CA PRO A 22 -14.11 -2.99 -5.31
C PRO A 22 -13.50 -3.86 -4.19
N ARG A 23 -12.16 -3.90 -4.13
CA ARG A 23 -11.40 -4.62 -3.09
C ARG A 23 -10.92 -3.61 -2.06
N ARG A 24 -11.54 -3.63 -0.89
CA ARG A 24 -11.26 -2.71 0.22
C ARG A 24 -11.50 -3.39 1.55
N PRO A 25 -10.76 -3.03 2.62
CA PRO A 25 -11.14 -3.42 3.97
C PRO A 25 -12.33 -2.58 4.47
N GLN A 26 -12.66 -2.68 5.75
CA GLN A 26 -13.61 -1.75 6.38
C GLN A 26 -13.00 -0.36 6.62
N TRP A 27 -13.78 0.69 6.34
CA TRP A 27 -13.44 2.06 6.72
C TRP A 27 -13.47 2.21 8.25
N LYS A 28 -12.41 2.79 8.81
CA LYS A 28 -12.21 2.88 10.25
C LYS A 28 -12.52 4.29 10.75
N GLU A 29 -13.77 4.54 11.12
CA GLU A 29 -14.20 5.85 11.64
C GLU A 29 -13.44 6.28 12.89
N ASP A 30 -13.01 5.32 13.71
CA ASP A 30 -12.19 5.55 14.90
C ASP A 30 -10.83 6.18 14.58
N LYS A 31 -10.35 6.09 13.33
CA LYS A 31 -9.10 6.70 12.85
C LYS A 31 -9.20 8.19 12.57
N TRP A 32 -10.38 8.80 12.65
CA TRP A 32 -10.54 10.26 12.50
C TRP A 32 -9.64 11.06 13.46
N LYS A 33 -9.50 10.62 14.72
CA LYS A 33 -8.63 11.28 15.70
C LYS A 33 -7.16 11.22 15.30
N GLU A 34 -6.73 10.12 14.69
CA GLU A 34 -5.37 9.97 14.17
C GLU A 34 -5.14 10.90 12.98
N ALA A 35 -6.10 11.00 12.05
CA ALA A 35 -6.03 11.93 10.92
C ALA A 35 -5.84 13.38 11.38
N ILE A 36 -6.57 13.81 12.43
CA ILE A 36 -6.36 15.14 13.05
C ILE A 36 -4.92 15.28 13.56
N ASN A 37 -4.37 14.27 14.24
CA ASN A 37 -3.01 14.34 14.76
C ASN A 37 -1.96 14.41 13.63
N HIS A 38 -2.15 13.65 12.55
CA HIS A 38 -1.29 13.71 11.37
C HIS A 38 -1.34 15.08 10.70
N GLN A 39 -2.53 15.68 10.54
CA GLN A 39 -2.65 17.05 10.03
C GLN A 39 -1.87 18.05 10.91
N LYS A 40 -1.97 17.89 12.23
CA LYS A 40 -1.24 18.76 13.17
C LYS A 40 0.27 18.60 13.05
N GLY A 41 0.76 17.37 12.91
CA GLY A 41 2.16 17.06 12.67
C GLY A 41 2.65 17.70 11.37
N ALA A 42 1.94 17.50 10.26
CA ALA A 42 2.27 18.09 8.96
C ALA A 42 2.39 19.63 9.03
N ILE A 43 1.44 20.30 9.70
CA ILE A 43 1.51 21.76 9.90
C ILE A 43 2.76 22.17 10.69
N ARG A 44 3.12 21.43 11.74
CA ARG A 44 4.35 21.70 12.51
C ARG A 44 5.59 21.57 11.63
N MET A 45 5.64 20.55 10.77
CA MET A 45 6.78 20.32 9.88
C MET A 45 6.94 21.42 8.83
N LEU A 46 5.82 21.94 8.30
CA LEU A 46 5.81 23.11 7.41
C LEU A 46 6.28 24.39 8.11
N LEU A 47 5.87 24.61 9.36
CA LEU A 47 6.35 25.74 10.17
C LEU A 47 7.85 25.64 10.47
N ASP A 48 8.30 24.45 10.86
CA ASP A 48 9.69 24.14 11.13
C ASP A 48 10.57 24.36 9.89
N HIS A 49 10.08 24.00 8.70
CA HIS A 49 10.77 24.25 7.42
C HIS A 49 11.05 25.74 7.16
N VAL A 50 10.22 26.65 7.69
CA VAL A 50 10.43 28.10 7.57
C VAL A 50 11.08 28.73 8.81
N GLY A 51 11.68 27.90 9.67
CA GLY A 51 12.39 28.33 10.89
C GLY A 51 11.47 28.69 12.06
N ILE A 52 10.21 28.26 12.05
CA ILE A 52 9.25 28.57 13.12
C ILE A 52 8.98 27.31 13.94
N THR A 53 9.64 27.24 15.08
CA THR A 53 9.51 26.12 16.03
C THR A 53 8.56 26.46 17.17
N GLY A 54 7.73 25.49 17.58
CA GLY A 54 6.93 25.60 18.82
C GLY A 54 5.73 26.57 18.77
N LEU A 55 5.38 27.12 17.60
CA LEU A 55 4.21 27.97 17.45
C LEU A 55 2.91 27.16 17.61
N ASP A 56 2.03 27.60 18.52
CA ASP A 56 0.69 27.04 18.65
C ASP A 56 -0.12 27.29 17.36
N GLN A 57 -0.84 26.28 16.89
CA GLN A 57 -1.64 26.37 15.66
C GLN A 57 -2.69 27.47 15.68
N LYS A 58 -3.23 27.82 16.85
CA LYS A 58 -4.19 28.93 17.01
C LYS A 58 -3.53 30.29 16.78
N LYS A 59 -2.20 30.37 16.82
CA LYS A 59 -1.42 31.59 16.58
C LYS A 59 -0.91 31.70 15.14
N ILE A 60 -1.20 30.73 14.28
CA ILE A 60 -0.87 30.81 12.85
C ILE A 60 -1.74 31.90 12.22
N THR A 61 -1.11 32.95 11.71
CA THR A 61 -1.79 34.05 11.03
C THR A 61 -1.94 33.76 9.54
N GLY A 62 -2.89 34.41 8.88
CA GLY A 62 -3.03 34.31 7.42
C GLY A 62 -1.79 34.80 6.66
N ALA A 63 -1.05 35.77 7.21
CA ALA A 63 0.21 36.23 6.63
C ALA A 63 1.31 35.16 6.69
N LEU A 64 1.42 34.48 7.83
CA LEU A 64 2.35 33.38 7.98
C LEU A 64 2.00 32.20 7.06
N TRP A 65 0.72 31.85 6.97
CA TRP A 65 0.28 30.80 6.06
C TRP A 65 0.60 31.12 4.60
N ARG A 66 0.35 32.36 4.15
CA ARG A 66 0.75 32.81 2.81
C ARG A 66 2.25 32.74 2.57
N LYS A 67 3.08 33.02 3.59
CA LYS A 67 4.54 32.85 3.49
C LYS A 67 4.91 31.38 3.24
N ILE A 68 4.33 30.44 3.99
CA ILE A 68 4.55 29.00 3.77
C ILE A 68 4.11 28.60 2.36
N GLN A 69 2.92 29.03 1.93
CA GLN A 69 2.40 28.75 0.59
C GLN A 69 3.30 29.31 -0.52
N SER A 70 3.90 30.49 -0.34
CA SER A 70 4.84 31.05 -1.33
C SER A 70 6.12 30.24 -1.54
N LEU A 71 6.43 29.31 -0.64
CA LEU A 71 7.55 28.38 -0.78
C LEU A 71 7.12 27.07 -1.43
N ALA A 72 5.82 26.78 -1.57
CA ALA A 72 5.36 25.60 -2.26
C ALA A 72 5.50 25.82 -3.78
N ILE A 73 6.27 24.94 -4.43
CA ILE A 73 6.46 24.91 -5.88
C ILE A 73 5.42 24.00 -6.52
N ALA A 74 5.18 22.83 -5.92
CA ALA A 74 4.11 21.91 -6.31
C ALA A 74 3.56 21.15 -5.10
N VAL A 75 2.26 20.84 -5.13
CA VAL A 75 1.55 20.01 -4.14
C VAL A 75 0.79 18.95 -4.92
N GLU A 76 0.97 17.67 -4.58
CA GLU A 76 0.42 16.54 -5.35
C GLU A 76 0.79 16.59 -6.85
N GLY A 77 1.98 17.10 -7.15
CA GLY A 77 2.44 17.38 -8.50
C GLY A 77 2.85 16.12 -9.25
N GLU A 78 2.40 15.98 -10.50
CA GLU A 78 2.85 14.91 -11.38
C GLU A 78 4.31 15.15 -11.82
N LEU A 79 5.15 14.13 -11.67
CA LEU A 79 6.56 14.15 -12.07
C LEU A 79 6.80 13.04 -13.09
N LYS A 80 7.30 13.41 -14.27
CA LYS A 80 7.57 12.47 -15.37
C LYS A 80 8.96 12.68 -15.92
N THR A 81 9.63 11.62 -16.33
CA THR A 81 10.84 11.74 -17.17
C THR A 81 10.48 12.30 -18.55
N LYS A 82 11.42 12.93 -19.25
CA LYS A 82 11.19 13.51 -20.60
C LYS A 82 10.59 12.54 -21.61
N ASN A 83 10.94 11.26 -21.53
CA ASN A 83 10.42 10.20 -22.39
C ASN A 83 9.09 9.57 -21.89
N GLY A 84 8.52 10.08 -20.79
CA GLY A 84 7.24 9.65 -20.24
C GLY A 84 7.20 8.26 -19.60
N LYS A 85 8.32 7.52 -19.57
CA LYS A 85 8.34 6.13 -19.09
C LYS A 85 8.26 6.01 -17.57
N LEU A 86 9.07 6.80 -16.86
CA LEU A 86 9.04 6.83 -15.40
C LEU A 86 8.16 8.00 -14.94
N MET A 87 7.28 7.70 -13.98
CA MET A 87 6.32 8.66 -13.45
C MET A 87 6.21 8.53 -11.93
N GLY A 88 5.86 9.62 -11.28
CA GLY A 88 5.56 9.68 -9.87
C GLY A 88 4.62 10.83 -9.54
N ARG A 89 4.09 10.84 -8.32
CA ARG A 89 3.33 11.96 -7.78
C ARG A 89 4.06 12.45 -6.53
N LEU A 90 4.53 13.68 -6.58
CA LEU A 90 5.17 14.34 -5.45
C LEU A 90 4.09 14.75 -4.46
N ASP A 91 4.21 14.37 -3.19
CA ASP A 91 3.34 14.94 -2.16
C ASP A 91 3.59 16.45 -2.06
N LEU A 92 4.86 16.85 -1.96
CA LEU A 92 5.26 18.24 -1.82
C LEU A 92 6.64 18.52 -2.44
N LEU A 93 6.70 19.57 -3.25
CA LEU A 93 7.94 20.20 -3.71
C LEU A 93 7.96 21.65 -3.21
N MET A 94 8.99 22.01 -2.46
CA MET A 94 9.15 23.36 -1.90
C MET A 94 10.49 23.98 -2.27
N ALA A 95 10.56 25.31 -2.18
CA ALA A 95 11.83 26.01 -2.03
C ALA A 95 12.51 25.55 -0.74
N ASP A 96 13.76 25.10 -0.85
CA ASP A 96 14.61 24.82 0.30
C ASP A 96 15.22 26.14 0.76
N VAL A 97 15.00 26.49 2.02
CA VAL A 97 15.44 27.77 2.60
C VAL A 97 16.39 27.50 3.77
N ASP A 98 17.45 28.31 3.85
CA ASP A 98 18.34 28.26 5.01
C ASP A 98 17.71 28.95 6.25
N SER A 99 18.45 28.97 7.36
CA SER A 99 18.02 29.61 8.61
C SER A 99 17.78 31.12 8.48
N SER A 100 18.31 31.77 7.45
CA SER A 100 18.06 33.18 7.14
C SER A 100 16.82 33.39 6.25
N GLY A 101 16.20 32.30 5.78
CA GLY A 101 15.07 32.32 4.87
C GLY A 101 15.47 32.51 3.40
N LYS A 102 16.76 32.41 3.08
CA LYS A 102 17.25 32.50 1.70
C LYS A 102 17.11 31.14 1.01
N MET A 103 16.62 31.15 -0.23
CA MET A 103 16.54 29.95 -1.05
C MET A 103 17.94 29.42 -1.35
N VAL A 104 18.17 28.15 -1.02
CA VAL A 104 19.43 27.42 -1.27
C VAL A 104 19.23 26.21 -2.18
N GLY A 105 18.00 25.81 -2.44
CA GLY A 105 17.69 24.58 -3.17
C GLY A 105 16.20 24.36 -3.40
N TRP A 106 15.88 23.13 -3.79
CA TRP A 106 14.54 22.56 -3.73
C TRP A 106 14.49 21.42 -2.72
N LEU A 107 13.35 21.29 -2.05
CA LEU A 107 13.05 20.20 -1.14
C LEU A 107 11.88 19.38 -1.69
N VAL A 108 12.10 18.08 -1.91
CA VAL A 108 11.01 17.12 -2.06
C VAL A 108 10.71 16.54 -0.68
N ALA A 109 9.47 16.68 -0.23
CA ALA A 109 9.00 16.06 0.99
C ALA A 109 7.88 15.06 0.67
N ASP A 110 8.05 13.83 1.14
CA ASP A 110 7.05 12.76 1.04
C ASP A 110 6.46 12.51 2.43
N LEU A 111 5.14 12.67 2.59
CA LEU A 111 4.48 12.62 3.88
C LEU A 111 4.12 11.18 4.24
N LYS A 112 4.61 10.72 5.40
CA LYS A 112 4.33 9.39 5.94
C LYS A 112 3.47 9.48 7.20
N THR A 113 2.47 8.60 7.27
CA THR A 113 1.60 8.39 8.46
C THR A 113 2.00 7.15 9.26
N GLY A 114 2.88 6.30 8.72
CA GLY A 114 3.40 5.12 9.40
C GLY A 114 4.40 5.44 10.51
N LYS A 115 4.97 4.39 11.12
CA LYS A 115 6.03 4.53 12.13
C LYS A 115 7.28 5.16 11.51
N ALA A 116 7.85 6.14 12.18
CA ALA A 116 9.15 6.68 11.84
C ALA A 116 10.23 5.59 11.91
N PRO A 117 11.26 5.66 11.06
CA PRO A 117 12.42 4.79 11.16
C PRO A 117 13.16 5.04 12.48
N LYS A 118 13.99 4.06 12.87
CA LYS A 118 14.84 4.18 14.06
C LYS A 118 16.22 4.74 13.73
N ASP A 119 16.83 4.21 12.67
CA ASP A 119 18.22 4.49 12.31
C ASP A 119 18.32 5.04 10.88
N GLU A 120 17.67 4.39 9.93
CA GLU A 120 17.67 4.79 8.52
C GLU A 120 16.30 4.59 7.86
N LEU A 121 16.05 5.33 6.77
CA LEU A 121 14.88 5.11 5.93
C LEU A 121 14.87 3.67 5.41
N LYS A 122 13.68 3.06 5.36
CA LYS A 122 13.48 1.81 4.63
C LYS A 122 13.99 1.95 3.19
N VAL A 123 14.62 0.91 2.67
CA VAL A 123 15.27 0.91 1.35
C VAL A 123 14.31 1.38 0.26
N GLU A 124 13.05 0.96 0.28
CA GLU A 124 12.03 1.31 -0.70
C GLU A 124 11.67 2.80 -0.63
N VAL A 125 11.53 3.35 0.58
CA VAL A 125 11.22 4.78 0.79
C VAL A 125 12.42 5.65 0.38
N ASN A 126 13.63 5.22 0.72
CA ASN A 126 14.86 5.89 0.31
C ASN A 126 15.01 5.91 -1.23
N ARG A 127 14.76 4.77 -1.88
CA ARG A 127 14.81 4.65 -3.35
C ARG A 127 13.71 5.49 -4.03
N GLN A 128 12.49 5.51 -3.49
CA GLN A 128 11.39 6.34 -4.00
C GLN A 128 11.74 7.83 -3.98
N LEU A 129 12.23 8.34 -2.85
CA LEU A 129 12.63 9.74 -2.73
C LEU A 129 13.80 10.10 -3.65
N ARG A 130 14.78 9.20 -3.81
CA ARG A 130 15.88 9.34 -4.76
C ARG A 130 15.38 9.35 -6.20
N LEU A 131 14.39 8.53 -6.54
CA LEU A 131 13.76 8.56 -7.87
C LEU A 131 13.17 9.93 -8.17
N TYR A 132 12.43 10.52 -7.22
CA TYR A 132 11.89 11.88 -7.38
C TYR A 132 12.98 12.93 -7.57
N ARG A 133 14.03 12.88 -6.75
CA ARG A 133 15.22 13.74 -6.87
C ARG A 133 15.83 13.67 -8.25
N ASP A 134 16.03 12.45 -8.74
CA ASP A 134 16.81 12.19 -9.94
C ASP A 134 16.01 12.53 -11.20
N ILE A 135 14.70 12.27 -11.24
CA ILE A 135 13.83 12.74 -12.33
C ILE A 135 13.81 14.28 -12.35
N LEU A 136 13.67 14.94 -11.20
CA LEU A 136 13.71 16.41 -11.13
C LEU A 136 15.05 16.97 -11.64
N ARG A 137 16.17 16.34 -11.27
CA ARG A 137 17.50 16.72 -11.72
C ARG A 137 17.69 16.51 -13.21
N ASP A 138 17.28 15.36 -13.77
CA ASP A 138 17.37 15.09 -15.21
C ASP A 138 16.50 16.06 -16.03
N ASN A 139 15.33 16.40 -15.52
CA ASN A 139 14.44 17.39 -16.12
C ASN A 139 15.01 18.82 -16.03
N ASN A 140 15.83 19.12 -15.03
CA ASN A 140 16.39 20.45 -14.78
C ASN A 140 17.92 20.36 -14.59
N PRO A 141 18.72 20.16 -15.65
CA PRO A 141 20.17 19.95 -15.53
C PRO A 141 20.93 21.10 -14.88
N ASN A 142 20.42 22.33 -15.05
CA ASN A 142 20.95 23.55 -14.44
C ASN A 142 20.11 24.02 -13.25
N GLY A 143 19.26 23.16 -12.71
CA GLY A 143 18.41 23.44 -11.55
C GLY A 143 19.23 23.60 -10.26
N PRO A 144 18.63 24.15 -9.20
CA PRO A 144 19.30 24.26 -7.92
C PRO A 144 19.50 22.88 -7.28
N PRO A 145 20.34 22.77 -6.23
CA PRO A 145 20.47 21.54 -5.46
C PRO A 145 19.13 21.03 -4.94
N ILE A 146 18.96 19.70 -4.89
CA ILE A 146 17.70 19.06 -4.48
C ILE A 146 17.97 18.20 -3.24
N ARG A 147 17.28 18.50 -2.15
CA ARG A 147 17.18 17.68 -0.94
C ARG A 147 15.87 16.92 -0.96
N THR A 148 15.87 15.70 -0.45
CA THR A 148 14.67 14.83 -0.43
C THR A 148 14.49 14.19 0.92
N GLU A 149 13.29 14.25 1.48
CA GLU A 149 13.01 13.81 2.85
C GLU A 149 11.70 13.04 2.99
N GLY A 150 11.73 12.01 3.83
CA GLY A 150 10.53 11.38 4.38
C GLY A 150 10.08 12.15 5.62
N TRP A 151 8.87 12.68 5.57
CA TRP A 151 8.27 13.49 6.62
C TRP A 151 7.24 12.69 7.42
N TYR A 152 7.60 12.25 8.63
CA TYR A 152 6.74 11.41 9.47
C TYR A 152 5.87 12.26 10.38
N THR A 153 4.59 12.35 10.01
CA THR A 153 3.64 13.26 10.65
C THR A 153 3.21 12.83 12.06
N ALA A 154 3.43 11.56 12.43
CA ALA A 154 3.08 11.05 13.76
C ALA A 154 3.93 11.68 14.88
N ASP A 155 5.24 11.83 14.65
CA ASP A 155 6.20 12.39 15.60
C ASP A 155 6.87 13.67 15.09
N SER A 156 6.51 14.12 13.89
CA SER A 156 7.07 15.30 13.21
C SER A 156 8.57 15.17 12.89
N SER A 157 9.08 13.94 12.73
CA SER A 157 10.47 13.69 12.35
C SER A 157 10.69 13.77 10.83
N LYS A 158 11.89 14.21 10.43
CA LYS A 158 12.32 14.35 9.03
C LYS A 158 13.54 13.48 8.79
N TRP A 159 13.53 12.74 7.70
CA TRP A 159 14.59 11.76 7.39
C TRP A 159 15.06 11.96 5.97
N ALA A 160 16.34 12.31 5.81
CA ALA A 160 16.93 12.54 4.50
C ALA A 160 17.11 11.22 3.73
N ALA A 161 16.75 11.24 2.45
CA ALA A 161 17.09 10.17 1.53
C ALA A 161 18.47 10.41 0.92
N ILE A 162 19.36 9.42 1.06
CA ILE A 162 20.77 9.52 0.68
C ILE A 162 21.15 8.34 -0.21
N GLY A 163 22.04 8.61 -1.17
CA GLY A 163 22.62 7.63 -2.07
C GLY A 163 22.69 8.12 -3.51
N GLU A 164 23.25 7.28 -4.37
CA GLU A 164 23.54 7.55 -5.79
C GLU A 164 22.28 7.78 -6.64
N ASN A 165 22.46 8.04 -7.94
CA ASN A 165 21.35 8.12 -8.87
C ASN A 165 20.66 6.74 -9.01
N VAL A 166 19.33 6.69 -9.19
CA VAL A 166 18.57 5.43 -9.34
C VAL A 166 17.85 5.30 -10.68
N LEU A 167 18.04 6.22 -11.63
CA LEU A 167 17.29 6.22 -12.89
C LEU A 167 17.61 5.01 -13.76
N GLU A 168 18.88 4.59 -13.84
CA GLU A 168 19.26 3.43 -14.65
C GLU A 168 18.56 2.15 -14.15
N ASP A 169 18.65 1.87 -12.84
CA ASP A 169 17.93 0.77 -12.20
C ASP A 169 16.41 0.88 -12.41
N ALA A 170 15.85 2.08 -12.27
CA ALA A 170 14.41 2.30 -12.46
C ALA A 170 13.98 2.07 -13.92
N TYR A 171 14.80 2.45 -14.89
CA TYR A 171 14.54 2.15 -16.30
C TYR A 171 14.66 0.67 -16.60
N ALA A 172 15.64 -0.04 -16.03
CA ALA A 172 15.75 -1.49 -16.17
C ALA A 172 14.49 -2.19 -15.63
N ALA A 173 14.08 -1.85 -14.41
CA ALA A 173 12.84 -2.38 -13.82
C ALA A 173 11.60 -2.03 -14.67
N TRP A 174 11.51 -0.79 -15.19
CA TRP A 174 10.40 -0.41 -16.07
C TRP A 174 10.31 -1.30 -17.31
N GLN A 175 11.44 -1.61 -17.95
CA GLN A 175 11.47 -2.48 -19.13
C GLN A 175 11.01 -3.90 -18.82
N GLU A 176 11.36 -4.43 -17.65
CA GLU A 176 10.93 -5.75 -17.19
C GLU A 176 9.43 -5.80 -16.84
N THR A 177 8.82 -4.65 -16.56
CA THR A 177 7.39 -4.56 -16.18
C THR A 177 6.46 -4.22 -17.34
N ILE A 178 6.96 -4.14 -18.58
CA ILE A 178 6.11 -3.89 -19.75
C ILE A 178 5.07 -5.01 -19.85
N PRO A 179 3.75 -4.68 -19.79
CA PRO A 179 2.72 -5.71 -19.82
C PRO A 179 2.81 -6.55 -21.09
N GLY A 180 3.06 -7.84 -20.92
CA GLY A 180 2.96 -8.85 -21.97
C GLY A 180 1.66 -9.65 -21.85
N LYS A 181 1.44 -10.56 -22.81
CA LYS A 181 0.40 -11.58 -22.66
C LYS A 181 0.84 -12.76 -21.82
N ILE A 182 2.14 -12.98 -21.71
CA ILE A 182 2.71 -14.05 -20.90
C ILE A 182 2.96 -13.48 -19.49
N PRO A 183 2.55 -14.17 -18.42
CA PRO A 183 2.87 -13.76 -17.05
C PRO A 183 4.37 -13.56 -16.85
N LEU A 184 4.74 -12.62 -15.99
CA LEU A 184 6.14 -12.40 -15.64
C LEU A 184 6.70 -13.60 -14.89
N GLU A 185 7.98 -13.89 -15.11
CA GLU A 185 8.69 -14.95 -14.40
C GLU A 185 8.64 -14.72 -12.87
N PRO A 186 8.25 -15.74 -12.09
CA PRO A 186 8.07 -15.59 -10.65
C PRO A 186 9.41 -15.51 -9.93
N THR A 187 9.57 -14.53 -9.04
CA THR A 187 10.68 -14.52 -8.07
C THR A 187 10.24 -15.27 -6.81
N ILE A 188 10.58 -16.55 -6.70
CA ILE A 188 10.15 -17.42 -5.59
C ILE A 188 11.15 -17.35 -4.42
N GLY A 189 10.68 -17.16 -3.19
CA GLY A 189 11.53 -17.18 -2.00
C GLY A 189 10.90 -16.61 -0.74
N GLU A 190 11.66 -16.60 0.36
CA GLU A 190 11.20 -16.09 1.66
C GLU A 190 10.73 -14.63 1.58
N GLN A 191 11.49 -13.77 0.90
CA GLN A 191 11.18 -12.34 0.80
C GLN A 191 9.97 -12.03 -0.10
N SER A 192 9.55 -12.97 -0.94
CA SER A 192 8.39 -12.82 -1.83
C SER A 192 7.21 -13.68 -1.35
N CYS A 193 7.34 -15.01 -1.43
CA CYS A 193 6.31 -15.96 -1.06
C CYS A 193 6.12 -16.10 0.46
N GLY A 194 7.16 -15.84 1.26
CA GLY A 194 7.06 -15.78 2.72
C GLY A 194 6.46 -14.47 3.24
N GLY A 195 6.49 -13.41 2.43
CA GLY A 195 6.02 -12.07 2.79
C GLY A 195 4.61 -11.70 2.32
N PHE A 196 4.38 -10.39 2.21
CA PHE A 196 3.16 -9.82 1.66
C PHE A 196 3.24 -9.79 0.13
N CYS A 197 2.23 -10.37 -0.53
CA CYS A 197 2.09 -10.37 -1.98
C CYS A 197 0.61 -10.32 -2.33
N ASP A 198 0.21 -9.38 -3.18
CA ASP A 198 -1.20 -9.18 -3.54
C ASP A 198 -1.72 -10.20 -4.57
N TRP A 199 -0.81 -10.94 -5.21
CA TRP A 199 -1.08 -11.86 -6.31
C TRP A 199 -1.34 -13.30 -5.87
N LYS A 200 -1.36 -13.57 -4.56
CA LYS A 200 -1.41 -14.94 -4.00
C LYS A 200 -2.55 -15.78 -4.58
N ALA A 201 -3.76 -15.22 -4.72
CA ALA A 201 -4.95 -15.91 -5.26
C ALA A 201 -4.80 -16.43 -6.71
N TRP A 202 -3.80 -15.92 -7.44
CA TRP A 202 -3.52 -16.25 -8.83
C TRP A 202 -2.13 -16.88 -9.04
N CYS A 203 -1.33 -17.03 -7.98
CA CYS A 203 0.07 -17.44 -8.08
C CYS A 203 0.25 -18.86 -7.50
N PRO A 204 0.36 -19.90 -8.35
CA PRO A 204 0.56 -21.27 -7.86
C PRO A 204 1.92 -21.45 -7.16
N HIS A 205 2.94 -20.69 -7.57
CA HIS A 205 4.29 -20.73 -7.00
C HIS A 205 4.35 -20.34 -5.52
N TRP A 206 3.58 -19.32 -5.14
CA TRP A 206 3.45 -18.94 -3.72
C TRP A 206 2.92 -20.13 -2.92
N TRP A 207 1.85 -20.76 -3.40
CA TRP A 207 1.18 -21.82 -2.66
C TRP A 207 2.06 -23.07 -2.55
N LYS A 208 2.74 -23.44 -3.64
CA LYS A 208 3.73 -24.53 -3.66
C LYS A 208 4.91 -24.26 -2.75
N TRP A 209 5.48 -23.05 -2.79
CA TRP A 209 6.60 -22.69 -1.93
C TRP A 209 6.21 -22.77 -0.44
N ARG A 210 5.01 -22.31 -0.07
CA ARG A 210 4.51 -22.43 1.31
C ARG A 210 4.33 -23.89 1.72
N HIS A 211 3.85 -24.74 0.83
CA HIS A 211 3.71 -26.17 1.07
C HIS A 211 5.08 -26.81 1.33
N ASP A 212 6.05 -26.60 0.43
CA ASP A 212 7.35 -27.25 0.49
C ASP A 212 8.19 -26.81 1.70
N ASN A 213 7.97 -25.57 2.15
CA ASN A 213 8.60 -25.05 3.36
C ASN A 213 7.80 -25.35 4.63
N ASN A 214 6.72 -26.15 4.55
CA ASN A 214 5.86 -26.50 5.68
C ASN A 214 5.32 -25.26 6.42
N THR A 215 4.91 -24.23 5.70
CA THR A 215 4.37 -22.98 6.25
C THR A 215 2.90 -22.71 5.86
N LEU A 216 2.25 -23.63 5.14
CA LEU A 216 0.81 -23.56 4.91
C LEU A 216 0.02 -23.67 6.22
N HIS A 217 -1.04 -22.86 6.34
CA HIS A 217 -2.01 -22.91 7.43
C HIS A 217 -1.40 -22.73 8.84
N LYS A 218 -0.22 -22.12 8.93
CA LYS A 218 0.52 -21.91 10.18
C LYS A 218 0.62 -20.43 10.54
N GLY A 219 0.60 -20.18 11.85
CA GLY A 219 0.77 -18.85 12.45
C GLY A 219 -0.53 -18.29 13.01
N ASP A 220 -0.47 -17.07 13.55
CA ASP A 220 -1.66 -16.39 14.06
C ASP A 220 -2.60 -15.96 12.93
N PHE A 221 -2.01 -15.57 11.80
CA PHE A 221 -2.70 -15.21 10.57
C PHE A 221 -2.20 -16.12 9.45
N SER A 222 -3.15 -16.73 8.73
CA SER A 222 -2.86 -17.68 7.67
C SER A 222 -3.56 -17.26 6.38
N ASP A 223 -2.82 -17.37 5.28
CA ASP A 223 -3.37 -17.40 3.94
C ASP A 223 -3.65 -18.86 3.58
N ALA A 224 -4.79 -19.14 2.95
CA ALA A 224 -5.19 -20.51 2.61
C ALA A 224 -6.00 -20.59 1.33
N VAL A 225 -5.90 -21.73 0.64
CA VAL A 225 -6.88 -22.16 -0.36
C VAL A 225 -7.78 -23.19 0.32
N ILE A 226 -9.09 -22.98 0.22
CA ILE A 226 -10.09 -23.77 0.94
C ILE A 226 -11.22 -24.23 0.02
N LEU A 227 -11.88 -25.31 0.42
CA LEU A 227 -13.23 -25.64 -0.04
C LEU A 227 -14.24 -25.20 1.02
N LEU A 228 -15.29 -24.50 0.59
CA LEU A 228 -16.36 -24.07 1.47
C LEU A 228 -17.37 -25.20 1.66
N HIS A 229 -17.65 -25.55 2.90
CA HIS A 229 -18.70 -26.48 3.32
C HIS A 229 -19.70 -25.77 4.22
N ASN A 230 -21.00 -26.11 4.10
CA ASN A 230 -22.06 -25.67 5.02
C ASN A 230 -21.94 -24.20 5.48
N TYR A 231 -22.33 -23.25 4.63
CA TYR A 231 -22.34 -21.83 4.98
C TYR A 231 -23.74 -21.40 5.43
N ASP A 232 -23.84 -20.87 6.66
CA ASP A 232 -25.05 -20.19 7.13
C ASP A 232 -24.92 -18.68 6.87
N ARG A 233 -25.64 -18.20 5.85
CA ARG A 233 -25.74 -16.78 5.50
C ARG A 233 -26.19 -15.89 6.65
N THR A 234 -27.02 -16.39 7.58
CA THR A 234 -27.53 -15.55 8.67
C THR A 234 -26.41 -15.21 9.64
N SER A 235 -25.79 -16.24 10.22
CA SER A 235 -24.73 -16.03 11.19
C SER A 235 -23.40 -15.67 10.54
N GLY A 236 -23.11 -16.10 9.31
CA GLY A 236 -21.77 -16.05 8.71
C GLY A 236 -20.87 -17.23 9.12
N SER A 237 -21.44 -18.24 9.77
CA SER A 237 -20.69 -19.42 10.21
C SER A 237 -20.54 -20.41 9.05
N ALA A 238 -19.38 -21.05 8.95
CA ALA A 238 -19.08 -22.02 7.90
C ALA A 238 -18.25 -23.19 8.44
N VAL A 239 -18.20 -24.27 7.67
CA VAL A 239 -17.14 -25.27 7.76
C VAL A 239 -16.24 -25.06 6.54
N ILE A 240 -14.94 -25.01 6.72
CA ILE A 240 -13.98 -24.94 5.61
C ILE A 240 -13.12 -26.19 5.63
N GLU A 241 -12.72 -26.65 4.45
CA GLU A 241 -11.74 -27.72 4.29
C GLU A 241 -10.46 -27.13 3.72
N LEU A 242 -9.37 -27.30 4.45
CA LEU A 242 -8.06 -26.82 4.04
C LEU A 242 -7.55 -27.64 2.86
N CYS A 243 -6.93 -26.97 1.90
CA CYS A 243 -6.34 -27.63 0.74
C CYS A 243 -4.82 -27.47 0.72
N GLU A 244 -4.20 -28.29 -0.13
CA GLU A 244 -2.78 -28.21 -0.47
C GLU A 244 -2.60 -28.30 -2.00
N PRO A 245 -1.47 -27.83 -2.55
CA PRO A 245 -1.20 -27.92 -3.97
C PRO A 245 -0.96 -29.38 -4.37
N ARG A 246 -1.72 -29.86 -5.35
CA ARG A 246 -1.47 -31.16 -5.98
C ARG A 246 -0.21 -31.14 -6.85
N ASP A 247 0.04 -30.00 -7.49
CA ASP A 247 1.12 -29.79 -8.44
C ASP A 247 1.52 -28.30 -8.49
N ASN A 248 2.39 -27.96 -9.44
CA ASN A 248 2.91 -26.61 -9.62
C ASN A 248 1.99 -25.70 -10.45
N THR A 249 0.85 -26.20 -10.96
CA THR A 249 -0.07 -25.41 -11.78
C THR A 249 -1.21 -24.82 -10.96
N GLY A 250 -1.22 -25.07 -9.65
CA GLY A 250 -2.25 -24.60 -8.73
C GLY A 250 -3.46 -25.52 -8.65
N ASN A 251 -3.37 -26.76 -9.14
CA ASN A 251 -4.43 -27.74 -8.91
C ASN A 251 -4.54 -28.04 -7.41
N VAL A 252 -5.78 -28.19 -6.96
CA VAL A 252 -6.12 -28.28 -5.54
C VAL A 252 -6.37 -29.73 -5.16
N ILE A 253 -5.78 -30.19 -4.05
CA ILE A 253 -6.18 -31.43 -3.39
C ILE A 253 -6.68 -31.12 -1.96
N PRO A 254 -7.87 -31.64 -1.56
CA PRO A 254 -8.37 -31.47 -0.20
C PRO A 254 -7.53 -32.29 0.78
N THR A 255 -7.21 -31.70 1.93
CA THR A 255 -6.42 -32.38 2.98
C THR A 255 -7.26 -33.31 3.86
N GLY A 256 -8.60 -33.24 3.77
CA GLY A 256 -9.52 -33.87 4.72
C GLY A 256 -9.67 -33.11 6.04
N ILE A 257 -8.86 -32.08 6.29
CA ILE A 257 -8.91 -31.29 7.53
C ILE A 257 -10.03 -30.26 7.42
N ARG A 258 -11.12 -30.50 8.16
CA ARG A 258 -12.25 -29.57 8.28
C ARG A 258 -12.12 -28.73 9.54
N THR A 259 -12.36 -27.43 9.41
CA THR A 259 -12.27 -26.47 10.51
C THR A 259 -13.48 -25.54 10.50
N GLY A 260 -13.95 -25.17 11.69
CA GLY A 260 -15.00 -24.15 11.81
C GLY A 260 -14.45 -22.79 11.36
N ALA A 261 -15.27 -22.01 10.67
CA ALA A 261 -14.92 -20.67 10.24
C ALA A 261 -16.06 -19.69 10.52
N LYS A 262 -15.68 -18.43 10.71
CA LYS A 262 -16.59 -17.30 10.87
C LYS A 262 -16.21 -16.19 9.90
N PHE A 263 -17.12 -15.89 8.99
CA PHE A 263 -17.04 -14.76 8.09
C PHE A 263 -17.80 -13.57 8.70
N ASP A 264 -17.12 -12.45 8.90
CA ASP A 264 -17.66 -11.24 9.51
C ASP A 264 -17.46 -10.02 8.59
N ASN A 265 -18.37 -9.04 8.65
CA ASN A 265 -18.28 -7.75 7.97
C ASN A 265 -17.90 -7.91 6.49
N ARG A 266 -16.89 -7.17 6.00
CA ARG A 266 -16.44 -7.23 4.61
C ARG A 266 -16.00 -8.63 4.15
N GLY A 267 -15.45 -9.46 5.03
CA GLY A 267 -15.11 -10.84 4.68
C GLY A 267 -16.35 -11.69 4.34
N LYS A 268 -17.47 -11.44 5.04
CA LYS A 268 -18.77 -12.04 4.75
C LYS A 268 -19.36 -11.51 3.44
N GLU A 269 -19.36 -10.18 3.26
CA GLU A 269 -19.85 -9.55 2.02
C GLU A 269 -19.11 -10.10 0.80
N ALA A 270 -17.78 -10.20 0.87
CA ALA A 270 -16.96 -10.72 -0.22
C ALA A 270 -17.24 -12.20 -0.52
N LEU A 271 -17.49 -13.03 0.51
CA LEU A 271 -17.92 -14.41 0.30
C LEU A 271 -19.30 -14.47 -0.37
N GLU A 272 -20.26 -13.65 0.06
CA GLU A 272 -21.61 -13.64 -0.49
C GLU A 272 -21.62 -13.15 -1.94
N GLU A 273 -20.87 -12.09 -2.26
CA GLU A 273 -20.62 -11.62 -3.63
C GLU A 273 -20.07 -12.76 -4.51
N LEU A 274 -19.08 -13.51 -4.00
CA LEU A 274 -18.48 -14.65 -4.72
C LEU A 274 -19.47 -15.80 -4.94
N LEU A 275 -20.31 -16.10 -3.95
CA LEU A 275 -21.33 -17.15 -4.09
C LEU A 275 -22.46 -16.71 -5.05
N GLU A 276 -22.80 -15.43 -5.06
CA GLU A 276 -23.80 -14.84 -5.96
C GLU A 276 -23.31 -14.78 -7.41
N SER A 277 -21.99 -14.72 -7.64
CA SER A 277 -21.39 -14.92 -8.96
C SER A 277 -21.38 -16.39 -9.43
N ASN A 278 -22.10 -17.29 -8.73
CA ASN A 278 -22.15 -18.74 -8.98
C ASN A 278 -20.78 -19.45 -8.90
N HIS A 279 -19.82 -18.92 -8.15
CA HIS A 279 -18.54 -19.61 -7.95
C HIS A 279 -18.76 -20.93 -7.18
N ARG A 280 -18.19 -22.02 -7.70
CA ARG A 280 -18.26 -23.37 -7.12
C ARG A 280 -16.90 -23.95 -6.77
N GLY A 281 -15.82 -23.26 -7.14
CA GLY A 281 -14.46 -23.76 -7.01
C GLY A 281 -13.81 -23.45 -5.66
N PRO A 282 -12.52 -23.79 -5.52
CA PRO A 282 -11.71 -23.41 -4.36
C PRO A 282 -11.67 -21.88 -4.18
N ILE A 283 -11.54 -21.46 -2.92
CA ILE A 283 -11.55 -20.05 -2.52
C ILE A 283 -10.20 -19.74 -1.86
N PHE A 284 -9.57 -18.65 -2.28
CA PHE A 284 -8.45 -18.07 -1.58
C PHE A 284 -8.95 -17.20 -0.43
N ILE A 285 -8.41 -17.44 0.77
CA ILE A 285 -8.62 -16.61 1.95
C ILE A 285 -7.28 -16.00 2.35
N GLY A 286 -7.21 -14.67 2.33
CA GLY A 286 -6.04 -13.92 2.76
C GLY A 286 -6.13 -13.49 4.23
N SER A 287 -5.05 -13.66 4.98
CA SER A 287 -4.87 -13.14 6.35
C SER A 287 -5.98 -13.54 7.33
N ALA A 288 -6.49 -14.77 7.25
CA ALA A 288 -7.45 -15.30 8.22
C ALA A 288 -6.78 -15.47 9.58
N MET A 289 -7.46 -15.03 10.65
CA MET A 289 -6.99 -15.30 12.00
C MET A 289 -7.25 -16.79 12.31
N SER A 290 -6.17 -17.55 12.51
CA SER A 290 -6.19 -19.03 12.54
C SER A 290 -5.75 -19.64 13.86
N ASN A 291 -5.31 -18.82 14.82
CA ASN A 291 -4.91 -19.26 16.17
C ASN A 291 -6.07 -19.54 17.15
N ARG A 292 -7.31 -19.62 16.66
CA ARG A 292 -8.50 -19.91 17.46
C ARG A 292 -9.11 -21.23 17.03
N ASN A 293 -9.96 -21.80 17.88
CA ASN A 293 -10.71 -23.02 17.56
C ASN A 293 -11.57 -22.91 16.28
N SER A 294 -11.92 -21.68 15.88
CA SER A 294 -12.60 -21.37 14.63
C SER A 294 -11.84 -20.24 13.94
N TRP A 295 -11.59 -20.40 12.64
CA TRP A 295 -10.92 -19.38 11.84
C TRP A 295 -11.80 -18.15 11.69
N ARG A 296 -11.22 -16.96 11.80
CA ARG A 296 -11.96 -15.70 11.62
C ARG A 296 -11.52 -15.00 10.35
N ILE A 297 -12.48 -14.85 9.44
CA ILE A 297 -12.35 -14.14 8.17
C ILE A 297 -13.06 -12.80 8.35
N GLY A 298 -12.30 -11.80 8.79
CA GLY A 298 -12.81 -10.49 9.17
C GLY A 298 -12.75 -9.47 8.05
N HIS A 299 -12.96 -8.21 8.41
CA HIS A 299 -13.01 -7.10 7.46
C HIS A 299 -11.67 -6.75 6.78
N TRP A 300 -10.58 -7.38 7.18
CA TRP A 300 -9.24 -7.19 6.63
C TRP A 300 -8.81 -8.36 5.74
N CYS A 301 -9.60 -9.43 5.71
CA CYS A 301 -9.31 -10.61 4.94
C CYS A 301 -9.72 -10.43 3.48
N ASP A 302 -8.93 -11.02 2.59
CA ASP A 302 -9.36 -11.23 1.22
C ASP A 302 -10.16 -12.52 1.12
N VAL A 303 -11.22 -12.50 0.32
CA VAL A 303 -12.00 -13.68 -0.07
C VAL A 303 -12.17 -13.61 -1.58
N LEU A 304 -11.44 -14.46 -2.29
CA LEU A 304 -11.32 -14.41 -3.75
C LEU A 304 -11.46 -15.81 -4.35
N PRO A 305 -11.90 -15.95 -5.61
CA PRO A 305 -11.77 -17.24 -6.29
C PRO A 305 -10.27 -17.61 -6.37
N TRP A 306 -9.94 -18.86 -6.07
CA TRP A 306 -8.63 -19.39 -6.43
C TRP A 306 -8.60 -19.60 -7.94
N SER A 307 -7.77 -18.82 -8.64
CA SER A 307 -7.73 -18.79 -10.11
C SER A 307 -6.28 -18.66 -10.56
N PRO A 308 -5.47 -19.72 -10.41
CA PRO A 308 -4.06 -19.67 -10.75
C PRO A 308 -3.86 -19.33 -12.23
N ILE A 309 -2.93 -18.44 -12.51
CA ILE A 309 -2.52 -18.09 -13.88
C ILE A 309 -1.34 -19.00 -14.25
N PRO A 310 -1.43 -19.77 -15.34
CA PRO A 310 -0.35 -20.67 -15.77
C PRO A 310 0.84 -19.89 -16.36
N ASP A 311 2.06 -20.37 -16.09
CA ASP A 311 3.27 -19.82 -16.69
C ASP A 311 3.35 -20.16 -18.20
N GLY A 312 4.01 -19.29 -18.98
CA GLY A 312 4.31 -19.56 -20.38
C GLY A 312 3.10 -19.61 -21.32
N GLU A 313 1.89 -19.48 -20.80
CA GLU A 313 0.66 -19.42 -21.59
C GLU A 313 0.21 -17.97 -21.80
N GLU A 314 -0.29 -17.66 -22.99
CA GLU A 314 -0.87 -16.34 -23.25
C GLU A 314 -2.16 -16.16 -22.43
N TYR A 315 -2.13 -15.20 -21.52
CA TYR A 315 -3.32 -14.73 -20.83
C TYR A 315 -4.26 -14.02 -21.81
N SER A 316 -5.43 -14.62 -22.02
CA SER A 316 -6.54 -14.00 -22.74
C SER A 316 -7.60 -13.61 -21.72
N ARG A 317 -7.85 -12.30 -21.61
CA ARG A 317 -8.94 -11.79 -20.76
C ARG A 317 -10.25 -12.37 -21.30
N GLN A 318 -10.94 -13.16 -20.50
CA GLN A 318 -12.29 -13.60 -20.83
C GLN A 318 -13.20 -12.37 -20.82
N GLU A 319 -13.89 -12.12 -21.93
CA GLU A 319 -14.93 -11.09 -21.97
C GLU A 319 -16.07 -11.52 -21.05
N SER A 320 -16.29 -10.72 -20.01
CA SER A 320 -17.40 -10.85 -19.05
C SER A 320 -18.62 -10.08 -19.55
#